data_AF-A0A0B8P8Q1-F1
#
_entry.id   AF-A0A0B8P8Q1-F1
#
_cell.length_a   1.000
_cell.length_b   1.000
_cell.length_c   1.000
_cell.angle_alpha   90.00
_cell.angle_beta   90.00
_cell.angle_gamma   90.00
#
_symmetry.space_group_name_H-M   'P 1'
#
loop_
_entity.id
_entity.type
_entity.pdbx_description
1 polymer ?
#
loop_
_entity_poly.entity_id
_entity_poly.type
_entity_poly.pdbx_seq_one_letter_code
_entity_poly.pdbx_strand_id
1 'polypeptide(L)' 'MDVVQVAQRVKQTVQDKYRIELEHEVRFMGASSETNLAQVIQGL' A
#
# COMPACT_ATOMS: atom_id res chain seq x y z
N MET A 1 -4.25 -10.71 4.15
CA MET A 1 -4.69 -10.36 2.79
C MET A 1 -5.56 -9.11 2.82
N ASP A 2 -6.56 -9.01 3.70
CA ASP A 2 -7.55 -7.92 3.69
C ASP A 2 -6.98 -6.52 3.90
N VAL A 3 -6.08 -6.31 4.88
CA VAL A 3 -5.55 -4.98 5.20
C VAL A 3 -4.74 -4.38 4.04
N VAL A 4 -3.97 -5.22 3.34
CA VAL A 4 -3.16 -4.81 2.17
C VAL A 4 -4.06 -4.42 1.01
N GLN A 5 -5.11 -5.20 0.75
CA GLN A 5 -6.09 -4.91 -0.30
C GLN A 5 -6.87 -3.63 -0.02
N VAL A 6 -7.27 -3.41 1.24
CA VAL A 6 -7.94 -2.18 1.66
C VAL A 6 -7.01 -0.97 1.51
N ALA A 7 -5.75 -1.08 1.93
CA ALA A 7 -4.74 -0.03 1.77
C ALA A 7 -4.53 0.33 0.29
N GLN A 8 -4.44 -0.66 -0.59
CA GLN A 8 -4.34 -0.44 -2.02
C GLN A 8 -5.58 0.27 -2.57
N ARG A 9 -6.78 -0.18 -2.18
CA ARG A 9 -8.04 0.42 -2.63
C ARG A 9 -8.18 1.87 -2.19
N VAL A 10 -7.79 2.20 -0.95
CA VAL A 10 -7.78 3.57 -0.44
C VAL A 10 -6.78 4.43 -1.21
N LYS A 11 -5.54 3.95 -1.40
CA LYS A 11 -4.52 4.67 -2.18
C LYS A 11 -5.02 5.00 -3.59
N GLN A 12 -5.57 4.01 -4.30
CA GLN A 12 -6.09 4.19 -5.65
C GLN A 12 -7.26 5.19 -5.69
N THR A 13 -8.22 5.06 -4.76
CA THR A 13 -9.40 5.94 -4.72
C THR A 13 -9.01 7.40 -4.49
N VAL A 14 -8.02 7.67 -3.64
CA VAL A 14 -7.56 9.04 -3.39
C VAL A 14 -6.78 9.59 -4.58
N GLN A 15 -5.94 8.76 -5.22
CA GLN A 15 -5.23 9.14 -6.43
C GLN A 15 -6.20 9.48 -7.56
N ASP A 16 -7.22 8.66 -7.79
CA ASP A 16 -8.19 8.86 -8.86
C ASP A 16 -9.05 10.11 -8.62
N LYS A 17 -9.47 10.33 -7.36
CA LYS A 17 -10.42 11.39 -7.01
C LYS A 17 -9.77 12.76 -6.81
N TYR A 18 -8.54 12.79 -6.31
CA TYR A 18 -7.87 14.04 -5.92
C TYR A 18 -6.56 14.27 -6.68
N ARG A 19 -6.07 13.29 -7.47
CA ARG A 19 -4.75 13.31 -8.11
C ARG A 19 -3.59 13.54 -7.12
N ILE A 20 -3.82 13.17 -5.87
CA ILE A 20 -2.85 13.24 -4.78
C ILE A 20 -2.37 11.83 -4.51
N GLU A 21 -1.05 11.63 -4.52
CA GLU A 21 -0.47 10.38 -4.11
C GLU A 21 -0.33 10.33 -2.59
N LEU A 22 -0.93 9.32 -1.97
CA LEU A 22 -0.77 9.09 -0.53
C LEU A 22 0.53 8.33 -0.27
N GLU A 23 1.46 8.98 0.44
CA GLU A 23 2.56 8.30 1.09
C GLU A 23 2.04 7.56 2.34
N HIS A 24 2.42 6.30 2.49
CA HIS A 24 2.05 5.52 3.67
C HIS A 24 2.99 5.85 4.84
N GLU A 25 2.42 6.34 5.94
CA GLU A 25 3.14 6.61 7.18
C GLU A 25 3.52 5.32 7.95
N VAL A 26 2.85 4.21 7.63
CA VAL A 26 3.06 2.90 8.27
C VAL A 26 4.05 2.06 7.48
N ARG A 27 5.14 1.66 8.14
CA ARG A 27 6.16 0.75 7.61
C ARG A 27 5.60 -0.67 7.52
N PHE A 28 5.63 -1.29 6.33
CA PHE A 28 5.24 -2.70 6.21
C PHE A 28 6.46 -3.57 6.56
N MET A 29 6.29 -4.57 7.42
CA MET A 29 7.37 -5.51 7.75
C MET A 29 7.15 -6.82 7.00
N GLY A 30 8.09 -7.17 6.14
CA GLY A 30 8.15 -8.44 5.44
C GLY A 30 8.81 -9.50 6.32
N ALA A 31 8.98 -10.71 5.78
CA ALA A 31 9.52 -11.83 6.53
C ALA A 31 10.95 -11.57 7.09
N SER A 32 11.74 -10.73 6.42
CA SER A 32 13.15 -10.49 6.74
C SER A 32 13.55 -9.01 6.88
N SER A 33 12.75 -8.07 6.36
CA SER A 33 13.05 -6.63 6.45
C SER A 33 11.80 -5.77 6.29
N GLU A 34 11.94 -4.47 6.52
CA GLU A 34 10.95 -3.47 6.09
C GLU A 34 10.72 -3.56 4.56
N THR A 35 9.48 -3.41 4.14
CA THR A 35 9.00 -3.46 2.74
C THR A 35 7.94 -2.37 2.55
N ASN A 36 7.56 -2.11 1.30
CA ASN A 36 6.49 -1.18 0.97
C ASN A 36 5.28 -1.88 0.35
N LEU A 37 4.13 -1.21 0.35
CA LEU A 37 2.87 -1.73 -0.19
C LEU A 37 3.00 -2.23 -1.64
N ALA A 38 3.79 -1.57 -2.49
CA ALA A 38 4.00 -1.99 -3.87
C ALA A 38 4.72 -3.34 -3.97
N GLN A 39 5.71 -3.59 -3.12
CA GLN A 39 6.41 -4.87 -3.04
C GLN A 39 5.52 -5.98 -2.47
N VAL A 40 4.67 -5.67 -1.49
CA VAL A 40 3.71 -6.64 -0.94
C VAL A 40 2.68 -7.05 -2.00
N ILE A 41 2.24 -6.13 -2.86
CA ILE A 41 1.29 -6.42 -3.95
C ILE A 41 1.97 -7.20 -5.10
N GLN A 42 3.25 -6.95 -5.38
CA GLN A 42 3.98 -7.68 -6.43
C GLN A 42 4.30 -9.14 -6.06
N GLY A 43 4.44 -9.45 -4.77
CA GLY A 43 4.76 -10.80 -4.29
C GLY A 43 3.55 -11.70 -4.03
N LEU A 44 2.36 -11.27 -4.47
CA LEU A 44 1.06 -11.88 -4.20
C LEU A 44 0.53 -12.65 -5.42
#